data_AF-A0A8T6EHI2-F1
#
_entry.id   AF-A0A8T6EHI2-F1
#
_cell.length_a   1.000
_cell.length_b   1.000
_cell.length_c   1.000
_cell.angle_alpha   90.00
_cell.angle_beta   90.00
_cell.angle_gamma   90.00
#
_symmetry.space_group_name_H-M   'P 1'
#
loop_
_entity.id
_entity.type
_entity.pdbx_description
1 polymer ?
#
loop_
_entity_poly.entity_id
_entity_poly.type
_entity_poly.pdbx_seq_one_letter_code
_entity_poly.pdbx_strand_id
1 'polypeptide(L)'
;MNVISIISQKGGAGKTTLAVHLATYFAQLQLNTVLVDLDPQASASEWSDRRAADTPVVISTHAQRTIFARSLLYGKTAMEAEPKSKAATELRALAASVTHKLSSLGEQ
;
A
#
# COMPACT_ATOMS: atom_id res chain seq x y z
N MET A 1 10.64 2.35 11.57
CA MET A 1 9.87 1.83 10.42
C MET A 1 9.78 2.91 9.37
N ASN A 2 10.15 2.60 8.12
CA ASN A 2 10.08 3.55 7.01
C ASN A 2 8.83 3.24 6.17
N VAL A 3 8.02 4.26 5.87
CA VAL A 3 6.81 4.11 5.04
C VAL A 3 7.02 4.92 3.76
N ILE A 4 6.89 4.26 2.62
CA ILE A 4 7.02 4.87 1.30
C ILE A 4 5.67 4.74 0.60
N SER A 5 5.07 5.88 0.25
CA SER A 5 3.79 5.94 -0.46
C SER A 5 4.00 6.38 -1.90
N ILE A 6 3.58 5.55 -2.86
CA ILE A 6 3.64 5.88 -4.29
C ILE A 6 2.25 6.34 -4.75
N ILE A 7 2.08 7.65 -4.97
CA ILE A 7 0.78 8.28 -5.24
C ILE A 7 0.82 8.99 -6.59
N SER A 8 -0.21 8.80 -7.40
CA SER A 8 -0.41 9.51 -8.68
C SER A 8 -1.86 9.41 -9.14
N GLN A 9 -2.40 10.55 -9.58
CA GLN A 9 -3.78 10.67 -10.08
C GLN A 9 -3.96 10.08 -11.49
N LYS A 10 -2.88 9.88 -12.24
CA LYS A 10 -2.93 9.33 -13.60
C LYS A 10 -2.93 7.80 -13.59
N GLY A 11 -3.91 7.20 -14.27
CA GLY A 11 -3.91 5.77 -14.59
C GLY A 11 -2.74 5.44 -15.52
N GLY A 12 -2.05 4.30 -15.28
CA GLY A 12 -0.89 3.91 -16.09
C GLY A 12 0.40 4.70 -15.82
N ALA A 13 0.47 5.52 -14.78
CA ALA A 13 1.68 6.27 -14.40
C ALA A 13 2.82 5.42 -13.79
N GLY A 14 2.71 4.09 -13.81
CA GLY A 14 3.73 3.18 -13.27
C GLY A 14 3.77 3.01 -11.75
N LYS A 15 2.74 3.46 -11.01
CA LYS A 15 2.68 3.35 -9.53
C LYS A 15 2.96 1.92 -9.02
N THR A 16 2.15 0.98 -9.50
CA THR A 16 2.24 -0.44 -9.12
C THR A 16 3.59 -1.02 -9.53
N THR A 17 4.05 -0.72 -10.75
CA THR A 17 5.34 -1.18 -11.26
C THR A 17 6.48 -0.72 -10.36
N LEU A 18 6.54 0.57 -10.00
CA LEU A 18 7.59 1.11 -9.15
C LEU A 18 7.51 0.52 -7.73
N ALA A 19 6.30 0.41 -7.16
CA ALA A 19 6.10 -0.12 -5.83
C ALA A 19 6.56 -1.59 -5.71
N VAL A 20 6.23 -2.42 -6.71
CA VAL A 20 6.67 -3.81 -6.79
C VAL A 20 8.19 -3.92 -6.89
N HIS A 21 8.83 -3.12 -7.76
CA HIS A 21 10.29 -3.17 -7.92
C HIS A 21 11.03 -2.73 -6.66
N LEU A 22 10.59 -1.63 -6.02
CA LEU A 22 11.18 -1.17 -4.77
C LEU A 22 11.01 -2.21 -3.65
N ALA A 23 9.82 -2.78 -3.51
CA ALA A 23 9.56 -3.79 -2.48
C ALA A 23 10.40 -5.06 -2.71
N THR A 24 10.55 -5.48 -3.96
CA THR A 24 11.41 -6.62 -4.33
C THR A 24 12.88 -6.33 -4.04
N TYR A 25 13.36 -5.14 -4.40
CA TYR A 25 14.73 -4.72 -4.11
C TYR A 25 15.03 -4.70 -2.61
N PHE A 26 14.13 -4.14 -1.79
CA PHE A 26 14.32 -4.12 -0.34
C PHE A 26 14.26 -5.53 0.28
N ALA A 27 13.38 -6.41 -0.23
CA ALA A 27 13.35 -7.80 0.18
C ALA A 27 14.66 -8.53 -0.17
N GLN A 28 15.26 -8.26 -1.34
CA GLN A 28 16.56 -8.79 -1.74
C GLN A 28 17.71 -8.30 -0.83
N LEU A 29 17.60 -7.09 -0.28
CA LEU A 29 18.51 -6.58 0.74
C LEU A 29 18.23 -7.16 2.15
N GLN A 30 17.39 -8.18 2.26
CA GLN A 30 16.99 -8.81 3.53
C GLN A 30 16.31 -7.84 4.51
N LEU A 31 15.72 -6.75 4.00
CA LEU A 31 14.93 -5.84 4.82
C LEU A 31 13.50 -6.38 4.97
N ASN A 32 12.97 -6.33 6.19
CA ASN A 32 11.57 -6.67 6.49
C ASN A 32 10.63 -5.73 5.73
N THR A 33 10.16 -6.20 4.57
CA THR A 33 9.45 -5.39 3.57
C THR A 33 8.06 -5.95 3.32
N VAL A 34 7.07 -5.07 3.41
CA VAL A 34 5.67 -5.37 3.05
C VAL A 34 5.23 -4.37 1.99
N LEU A 35 4.58 -4.89 0.95
CA LEU A 35 3.88 -4.09 -0.04
C LEU A 35 2.38 -4.10 0.27
N VAL A 36 1.78 -2.92 0.45
CA VAL A 36 0.34 -2.79 0.68
C VAL A 36 -0.33 -2.31 -0.60
N ASP A 37 -1.22 -3.13 -1.15
CA ASP A 37 -2.02 -2.79 -2.32
C ASP A 37 -3.32 -2.12 -1.87
N LEU A 38 -3.43 -0.83 -2.16
CA LEU A 38 -4.62 -0.01 -1.89
C LEU A 38 -5.39 0.34 -3.16
N ASP A 39 -4.96 -0.17 -4.33
CA ASP A 39 -5.65 0.09 -5.58
C ASP A 39 -6.83 -0.89 -5.72
N PRO A 40 -8.06 -0.42 -5.99
CA PRO A 40 -9.18 -1.31 -6.28
C PRO A 40 -8.98 -2.24 -7.48
N GLN A 41 -7.95 -2.03 -8.30
CA GLN A 41 -7.55 -2.95 -9.37
C GLN A 41 -6.64 -4.09 -8.91
N ALA A 42 -6.17 -4.06 -7.67
CA ALA A 42 -5.42 -5.13 -7.04
C ALA A 42 -4.22 -5.64 -7.88
N SER A 43 -3.63 -4.78 -8.71
CA SER A 43 -2.62 -5.20 -9.69
C SER A 43 -1.32 -5.68 -9.05
N ALA A 44 -0.96 -5.19 -7.85
CA ALA A 44 0.20 -5.73 -7.12
C ALA A 44 -0.13 -7.09 -6.49
N SER A 45 -1.38 -7.26 -6.05
CA SER A 45 -1.89 -8.53 -5.51
C SER A 45 -1.89 -9.61 -6.58
N GLU A 46 -2.44 -9.31 -7.76
CA GLU A 46 -2.43 -10.22 -8.92
C GLU A 46 -1.01 -10.58 -9.37
N TRP A 47 -0.08 -9.62 -9.34
CA TRP A 47 1.34 -9.90 -9.59
C TRP A 47 1.90 -10.88 -8.54
N SER A 48 1.54 -10.72 -7.27
CA SER A 48 2.00 -11.60 -6.19
C SER A 48 1.48 -13.03 -6.33
N ASP A 49 0.25 -13.22 -6.82
CA ASP A 49 -0.32 -14.56 -6.99
C ASP A 49 0.35 -15.35 -8.12
N ARG A 50 1.01 -14.66 -9.06
CA ARG A 50 1.67 -15.25 -10.24
C ARG A 50 3.14 -15.60 -10.03
N ARG A 51 3.77 -15.16 -8.94
CA ARG A 51 5.19 -15.40 -8.66
C ARG A 51 5.37 -16.61 -7.75
N ALA A 52 6.51 -17.30 -7.90
CA ALA A 52 6.90 -18.40 -7.03
C ALA A 52 7.62 -17.97 -5.75
N ALA A 53 8.07 -16.71 -5.67
CA ALA A 53 8.72 -16.16 -4.49
C ALA A 53 7.69 -15.80 -3.42
N ASP A 54 8.04 -15.96 -2.14
CA ASP A 54 7.18 -15.56 -1.02
C ASP A 54 7.36 -14.08 -0.63
N THR A 55 8.53 -13.49 -0.92
CA THR A 55 8.88 -12.10 -0.54
C THR A 55 9.00 -11.15 -1.76
N PRO A 56 8.56 -9.88 -1.63
CA PRO A 56 7.96 -9.24 -0.46
C PRO A 56 6.53 -9.74 -0.21
N VAL A 57 6.10 -9.74 1.05
CA VAL A 57 4.69 -10.04 1.39
C VAL A 57 3.81 -8.92 0.83
N VAL A 58 2.79 -9.29 0.05
CA VAL A 58 1.81 -8.35 -0.50
C VAL A 58 0.52 -8.47 0.29
N ILE A 59 0.08 -7.36 0.90
CA ILE A 59 -1.20 -7.28 1.61
C ILE A 59 -2.15 -6.46 0.75
N SER A 60 -3.20 -7.11 0.25
CA SER A 60 -4.29 -6.41 -0.42
C SER A 60 -5.31 -5.92 0.59
N THR A 61 -5.58 -4.62 0.60
CA THR A 61 -6.77 -4.10 1.28
C THR A 61 -7.80 -3.86 0.19
N HIS A 62 -8.97 -4.50 0.29
CA HIS A 62 -10.09 -4.23 -0.60
C HIS A 62 -10.63 -2.83 -0.30
N ALA A 63 -9.92 -1.79 -0.74
CA ALA A 63 -10.43 -0.43 -0.75
C ALA A 63 -11.57 -0.41 -1.77
N GLN A 64 -12.81 -0.54 -1.29
CA GLN A 64 -13.97 -0.60 -2.17
C GLN A 64 -13.97 0.63 -3.09
N ARG A 65 -14.00 0.37 -4.40
CA ARG A 65 -14.19 1.38 -5.47
C ARG A 65 -15.36 2.32 -5.14
N THR A 66 -16.40 1.79 -4.50
CA THR A 66 -17.55 2.54 -4.02
C THR A 66 -17.19 3.63 -3.02
N ILE A 67 -16.27 3.39 -2.09
CA ILE A 67 -15.84 4.40 -1.10
C ILE A 67 -15.09 5.53 -1.78
N PHE A 68 -14.24 5.23 -2.77
CA PHE A 68 -13.52 6.23 -3.56
C PHE A 68 -14.43 7.02 -4.52
N ALA A 69 -15.30 6.34 -5.27
CA ALA A 69 -16.29 7.00 -6.11
C ALA A 69 -17.25 7.87 -5.29
N ARG A 70 -17.63 7.38 -4.10
CA ARG A 70 -18.44 8.11 -3.13
C ARG A 70 -17.69 9.29 -2.52
N SER A 71 -16.38 9.18 -2.26
CA SER A 71 -15.58 10.32 -1.79
C SER A 71 -15.44 11.39 -2.88
N LEU A 72 -15.30 11.01 -4.15
CA LEU A 72 -15.37 11.93 -5.29
C LEU A 72 -16.73 12.63 -5.37
N LEU A 73 -17.82 11.88 -5.33
CA LEU A 73 -19.19 12.42 -5.41
C LEU A 73 -19.51 13.40 -4.28
N TYR A 74 -19.01 13.15 -3.07
CA TYR A 74 -19.25 14.01 -1.91
C TYR A 74 -18.17 15.08 -1.71
N GLY A 75 -17.26 15.28 -2.68
CA GLY A 75 -16.17 16.26 -2.56
C GLY A 75 -15.21 15.99 -1.40
N LYS A 76 -15.13 14.74 -0.93
CA LYS A 76 -14.28 14.26 0.17
C LYS A 76 -13.01 13.58 -0.31
N THR A 77 -12.65 13.70 -1.59
CA THR A 77 -11.33 13.26 -2.04
C THR A 77 -10.27 14.08 -1.33
N ALA A 78 -9.38 13.37 -0.62
CA ALA A 78 -8.21 13.99 -0.02
C ALA A 78 -7.27 14.47 -1.13
N MET A 79 -7.40 15.73 -1.54
CA MET A 79 -6.31 16.52 -2.11
C MET A 79 -5.39 17.08 -1.01
N GLU A 80 -5.65 16.74 0.25
CA GLU A 80 -4.89 17.21 1.40
C GLU A 80 -3.54 16.50 1.49
N ALA A 81 -2.48 17.18 1.04
CA ALA A 81 -1.09 16.88 1.39
C ALA A 81 -0.74 17.37 2.81
N GLU A 82 -1.74 17.62 3.67
CA GLU A 82 -1.54 18.12 5.02
C GLU A 82 -1.20 16.98 5.99
N PRO A 83 -0.09 17.09 6.75
CA PRO A 83 0.31 16.04 7.68
C PRO A 83 -0.72 15.75 8.79
N LYS A 84 -1.63 16.67 9.10
CA LYS A 84 -2.64 16.50 10.17
C LYS A 84 -4.04 16.19 9.63
N SER A 85 -4.18 15.96 8.32
CA SER A 85 -5.45 15.61 7.70
C SER A 85 -6.05 14.32 8.25
N LYS A 86 -7.35 14.14 8.00
CA LYS A 86 -8.04 12.88 8.29
C LYS A 86 -7.41 11.71 7.53
N ALA A 87 -7.04 11.92 6.26
CA ALA A 87 -6.36 10.92 5.44
C ALA A 87 -4.98 10.54 6.00
N ALA A 88 -4.19 11.52 6.46
CA ALA A 88 -2.91 11.25 7.12
C ALA A 88 -3.11 10.48 8.44
N THR A 89 -4.20 10.73 9.17
CA THR A 89 -4.55 9.99 10.38
C THR A 89 -4.90 8.53 10.08
N GLU A 90 -5.73 8.29 9.05
CA GLU A 90 -6.09 6.95 8.60
C GLU A 90 -4.85 6.18 8.10
N LEU A 91 -3.97 6.82 7.33
CA LEU A 91 -2.69 6.22 6.89
C LEU A 91 -1.77 5.88 8.06
N ARG A 92 -1.68 6.72 9.10
CA ARG A 92 -0.90 6.41 10.32
C ARG A 92 -1.48 5.23 11.08
N ALA A 93 -2.81 5.15 11.20
CA ALA A 93 -3.47 4.03 11.85
C ALA A 93 -3.22 2.71 11.10
N LEU A 94 -3.30 2.74 9.76
CA LEU A 94 -2.94 1.60 8.91
C LEU A 94 -1.47 1.21 9.10
N ALA A 95 -0.56 2.18 9.06
CA ALA A 95 0.87 1.94 9.25
C ALA A 95 1.14 1.27 10.60
N ALA A 96 0.54 1.76 11.69
CA ALA A 96 0.68 1.18 13.03
C ALA A 96 0.15 -0.26 13.10
N SER A 97 -0.99 -0.56 12.45
CA SER A 97 -1.52 -1.93 12.36
C SER A 97 -0.59 -2.87 11.60
N VAL A 98 0.01 -2.41 10.50
CA VAL A 98 0.98 -3.19 9.73
C VAL A 98 2.26 -3.42 10.55
N THR A 99 2.76 -2.42 11.29
CA THR A 99 3.92 -2.58 12.19
C THR A 99 3.66 -3.67 13.21
N HIS A 100 2.49 -3.63 13.85
CA HIS A 100 2.11 -4.60 14.87
C HIS A 100 2.05 -6.03 14.31
N LYS A 101 1.54 -6.21 13.08
CA LYS A 101 1.56 -7.51 12.39
C LYS A 101 2.98 -7.97 12.04
N LEU A 102 3.85 -7.05 11.61
CA LEU A 102 5.23 -7.39 11.29
C LEU A 102 6.05 -7.78 12.52
N SER A 103 5.87 -7.11 13.65
CA SER A 103 6.52 -7.52 14.91
C SER A 103 6.08 -8.91 15.36
N SER A 104 4.81 -9.27 15.17
CA SER A 104 4.32 -10.61 15.51
C SER A 104 4.80 -11.73 14.58
N LEU A 105 5.36 -11.39 13.40
CA LEU A 105 5.91 -12.36 12.45
C LEU A 105 7.40 -12.66 12.70
N GLY A 106 8.10 -11.83 13.48
CA GLY A 106 9.53 -11.98 13.79
C GLY A 106 9.83 -12.81 15.05
N GLU A 107 8.80 -13.29 15.75
CA GLU A 107 8.92 -14.16 16.93
C GLU A 107 8.73 -15.66 16.60
N GLN A 108 8.77 -16.04 15.32
CA GLN A 108 8.79 -17.44 14.87
C GLN A 108 10.12 -17.82 14.23
#